data_AF-A0A2E7MVV2-F1
#
_entry.id   AF-A0A2E7MVV2-F1
#
_cell.length_a   1.000
_cell.length_b   1.000
_cell.length_c   1.000
_cell.angle_alpha   90.00
_cell.angle_beta   90.00
_cell.angle_gamma   90.00
#
_symmetry.space_group_name_H-M   'P 1'
#
loop_
_entity.id
_entity.type
_entity.pdbx_description
1 polymer ?
#
loop_
_entity_poly.entity_id
_entity_poly.type
_entity_poly.pdbx_seq_one_letter_code
_entity_poly.pdbx_strand_id
1 'polypeptide(L)'
;MGYANQATAISREDGLELTGAYITAPLRCAPPQNKPTAQELGNCRDFFHEELESLKNIKVILALGGIGYAAIAKEFGIRPKPKFTHGLEVPLPDKKVLLCSYHVSQQNTFTGRLTEEMFDNVLRRARELGEK
;
A
#
# COMPACT_ATOMS: atom_id res chain seq x y z
N MET A 1 -3.31 11.61 15.83
CA MET A 1 -2.78 10.25 15.99
C MET A 1 -2.51 9.70 14.61
N GLY A 2 -1.29 9.27 14.33
CA GLY A 2 -0.90 8.73 13.03
C GLY A 2 0.17 7.65 13.20
N TYR A 3 0.51 6.97 12.11
CA TYR A 3 1.53 5.93 12.12
C TYR A 3 2.96 6.48 12.29
N ALA A 4 3.15 7.78 12.04
CA ALA A 4 4.45 8.45 12.13
C ALA A 4 4.54 9.35 13.36
N ASN A 5 5.74 9.45 13.94
CA ASN A 5 6.05 10.38 15.03
C ASN A 5 6.19 11.85 14.56
N GLN A 6 6.39 12.08 13.27
CA GLN A 6 6.51 13.42 12.67
C GLN A 6 5.90 13.49 11.27
N ALA A 7 5.62 14.70 10.79
CA ALA A 7 4.93 14.94 9.52
C ALA A 7 5.87 14.95 8.29
N THR A 8 7.16 15.18 8.48
CA THR A 8 8.13 15.39 7.39
C THR A 8 9.20 14.30 7.38
N ALA A 9 9.55 13.84 6.18
CA ALA A 9 10.70 12.99 5.91
C ALA A 9 11.68 13.77 5.02
N ILE A 10 12.87 14.07 5.52
CA ILE A 10 13.91 14.87 4.86
C ILE A 10 15.15 14.02 4.61
N SER A 11 15.55 13.16 5.55
CA SER A 11 16.78 12.36 5.45
C SER A 11 16.70 11.10 6.30
N ARG A 12 17.65 10.17 6.15
CA ARG A 12 17.69 8.94 6.95
C ARG A 12 17.90 9.22 8.45
N GLU A 13 18.55 10.34 8.78
CA GLU A 13 18.90 10.73 10.14
C GLU A 13 17.89 11.72 10.77
N ASP A 14 16.73 11.95 10.14
CA ASP A 14 15.74 12.95 10.60
C ASP A 14 14.86 12.51 11.78
N GLY A 15 15.07 11.29 12.30
CA GLY A 15 14.34 10.76 13.44
C GLY A 15 12.91 10.30 13.13
N LEU A 16 12.50 10.20 11.86
CA LEU A 16 11.20 9.64 11.49
C LEU A 16 11.11 8.17 11.90
N GLU A 17 10.11 7.85 12.70
CA GLU A 17 9.79 6.49 13.11
C GLU A 17 8.32 6.18 12.79
N LEU A 18 8.10 4.98 12.25
CA LEU A 18 6.77 4.43 12.02
C LEU A 18 6.44 3.42 13.13
N THR A 19 5.30 3.60 13.78
CA THR A 19 4.77 2.65 14.76
C THR A 19 3.59 1.90 14.16
N GLY A 20 3.72 0.57 14.06
CA GLY A 20 2.63 -0.29 13.55
C GLY A 20 2.38 -0.18 12.05
N ALA A 21 3.32 0.38 11.29
CA ALA A 21 3.27 0.44 9.83
C ALA A 21 4.63 0.16 9.21
N TYR A 22 4.61 -0.32 7.98
CA TYR A 22 5.77 -0.51 7.12
C TYR A 22 5.37 -0.08 5.70
N ILE A 23 6.26 0.63 5.00
CA ILE A 23 5.99 1.17 3.67
C ILE A 23 6.92 0.48 2.68
N THR A 24 6.36 -0.05 1.60
CA THR A 24 7.10 -0.63 0.48
C THR A 24 6.36 -0.41 -0.84
N ALA A 25 7.01 -0.78 -1.96
CA ALA A 25 6.47 -0.74 -3.30
C ALA A 25 6.80 -2.04 -4.07
N PRO A 26 5.90 -2.48 -4.97
CA PRO A 26 6.14 -3.66 -5.81
C PRO A 26 7.25 -3.46 -6.86
N LEU A 27 7.72 -2.21 -7.03
CA LEU A 27 8.92 -1.89 -7.80
C LEU A 27 9.81 -0.97 -6.95
N ARG A 28 11.08 -1.36 -6.77
CA ARG A 28 12.04 -0.62 -5.93
C ARG A 28 12.86 0.42 -6.68
N CYS A 29 12.94 0.30 -8.00
CA CYS A 29 13.60 1.28 -8.86
C CYS A 29 12.56 2.25 -9.44
N ALA A 30 12.87 3.55 -9.49
CA ALA A 30 11.98 4.53 -10.10
C ALA A 30 11.87 4.29 -11.62
N PRO A 31 10.67 3.96 -12.15
CA PRO A 31 10.51 3.72 -13.58
C PRO A 31 10.33 5.06 -14.34
N PRO A 32 10.68 5.11 -15.63
CA PRO A 32 10.38 6.27 -16.47
C PRO A 32 8.90 6.65 -16.41
N GLN A 33 8.63 7.96 -16.27
CA GLN A 33 7.28 8.53 -16.21
C GLN A 33 6.38 7.94 -15.10
N ASN A 34 6.94 7.31 -14.06
CA ASN A 34 6.20 6.60 -13.01
C ASN A 34 5.28 5.49 -13.54
N LYS A 35 5.62 4.90 -14.69
CA LYS A 35 4.84 3.84 -15.35
C LYS A 35 5.69 2.58 -15.49
N PRO A 36 5.64 1.66 -14.51
CA PRO A 36 6.39 0.42 -14.58
C PRO A 36 5.84 -0.49 -15.68
N THR A 37 6.75 -1.18 -16.36
CA THR A 37 6.43 -2.25 -17.29
C THR A 37 6.13 -3.56 -16.55
N ALA A 38 5.46 -4.49 -17.23
CA ALA A 38 5.23 -5.83 -16.68
C ALA A 38 6.54 -6.59 -16.43
N GLN A 39 7.57 -6.35 -17.25
CA GLN A 39 8.89 -6.95 -17.09
C GLN A 39 9.61 -6.41 -15.85
N GLU A 40 9.62 -5.09 -15.62
CA GLU A 40 10.21 -4.49 -14.42
C GLU A 40 9.54 -5.00 -13.14
N LEU A 41 8.21 -5.08 -13.12
CA LEU A 41 7.47 -5.66 -12.00
C LEU A 41 7.75 -7.17 -11.84
N GLY A 42 7.94 -7.89 -12.94
CA GLY A 42 8.34 -9.30 -12.93
C GLY A 42 9.72 -9.49 -12.30
N ASN A 43 10.69 -8.66 -12.70
CA ASN A 43 12.07 -8.71 -12.19
C ASN A 43 12.15 -8.33 -10.71
N CYS A 44 11.28 -7.44 -10.24
CA CYS A 44 11.26 -7.01 -8.84
C CYS A 44 10.37 -7.88 -7.94
N ARG A 45 9.77 -8.95 -8.50
CA ARG A 45 8.74 -9.72 -7.80
C ARG A 45 9.30 -10.51 -6.62
N ASP A 46 10.40 -11.23 -6.80
CA ASP A 46 10.94 -12.13 -5.76
C ASP A 46 11.33 -11.33 -4.52
N PHE A 47 11.98 -10.21 -4.75
CA PHE A 47 12.26 -9.16 -3.77
C PHE A 47 11.02 -8.71 -2.97
N PHE A 48 9.93 -8.41 -3.66
CA PHE A 48 8.67 -7.98 -3.02
C PHE A 48 8.01 -9.13 -2.25
N HIS A 49 8.08 -10.34 -2.78
CA HIS A 49 7.57 -11.56 -2.16
C HIS A 49 8.29 -11.84 -0.83
N GLU A 50 9.63 -11.91 -0.84
CA GLU A 50 10.45 -12.15 0.35
C GLU A 50 10.22 -11.10 1.45
N GLU A 51 10.02 -9.84 1.05
CA GLU A 51 9.71 -8.77 2.00
C GLU A 51 8.35 -8.97 2.65
N LEU A 52 7.30 -9.29 1.88
CA LEU A 52 5.99 -9.60 2.43
C LEU A 52 6.03 -10.82 3.35
N GLU A 53 6.78 -11.87 2.97
CA GLU A 53 6.96 -13.05 3.80
C GLU A 53 7.69 -12.74 5.11
N SER A 54 8.62 -11.78 5.12
CA SER A 54 9.37 -11.38 6.31
C SER A 54 8.51 -10.63 7.33
N LEU A 55 7.43 -9.98 6.88
CA LEU A 55 6.51 -9.21 7.71
C LEU A 55 5.44 -10.10 8.35
N LYS A 56 5.86 -10.92 9.32
CA LYS A 56 5.03 -12.00 9.93
C LYS A 56 3.76 -11.53 10.64
N ASN A 57 3.73 -10.29 11.13
CA ASN A 57 2.64 -9.76 11.95
C ASN A 57 1.68 -8.84 11.18
N ILE A 58 1.71 -8.85 9.84
CA ILE A 58 0.76 -8.05 9.06
C ILE A 58 -0.65 -8.60 9.25
N LYS A 59 -1.57 -7.71 9.63
CA LYS A 59 -3.02 -7.95 9.60
C LYS A 59 -3.72 -7.22 8.44
N VAL A 60 -3.18 -6.09 8.00
CA VAL A 60 -3.78 -5.25 6.96
C VAL A 60 -2.73 -4.84 5.95
N ILE A 61 -3.04 -5.00 4.66
CA ILE A 61 -2.24 -4.51 3.55
C ILE A 61 -3.01 -3.38 2.89
N LEU A 62 -2.52 -2.15 3.00
CA LEU A 62 -3.08 -1.00 2.32
C LEU A 62 -2.44 -0.82 0.93
N ALA A 63 -3.16 -1.20 -0.13
CA ALA A 63 -2.72 -1.02 -1.51
C ALA A 63 -3.07 0.38 -2.04
N LEU A 64 -2.03 1.13 -2.43
CA LEU A 64 -2.16 2.45 -3.04
C LEU A 64 -2.18 2.36 -4.56
N GLY A 65 -3.32 2.65 -5.17
CA GLY A 65 -3.53 2.63 -6.60
C GLY A 65 -3.65 1.23 -7.22
N GLY A 66 -3.95 1.20 -8.52
CA GLY A 66 -4.18 -0.04 -9.26
C GLY A 66 -2.95 -0.94 -9.37
N ILE A 67 -1.74 -0.37 -9.38
CA ILE A 67 -0.48 -1.13 -9.45
C ILE A 67 -0.25 -1.92 -8.16
N GLY A 68 -0.33 -1.24 -7.00
CA GLY A 68 -0.21 -1.91 -5.70
C GLY A 68 -1.28 -2.97 -5.50
N TYR A 69 -2.53 -2.67 -5.88
CA TYR A 69 -3.63 -3.62 -5.83
C TYR A 69 -3.36 -4.85 -6.71
N ALA A 70 -2.91 -4.65 -7.95
CA ALA A 70 -2.62 -5.74 -8.86
C ALA A 70 -1.44 -6.61 -8.38
N ALA A 71 -0.42 -6.00 -7.77
CA ALA A 71 0.72 -6.72 -7.20
C ALA A 71 0.27 -7.63 -6.04
N ILE A 72 -0.46 -7.09 -5.06
CA ILE A 72 -0.96 -7.90 -3.93
C ILE A 72 -1.95 -8.97 -4.42
N ALA A 73 -2.86 -8.64 -5.34
CA ALA A 73 -3.78 -9.62 -5.89
C ALA A 73 -3.06 -10.78 -6.59
N LYS A 74 -1.91 -10.50 -7.22
CA LYS A 74 -1.04 -11.53 -7.82
C LYS A 74 -0.37 -12.38 -6.73
N GLU A 75 0.21 -11.75 -5.70
CA GLU A 75 0.89 -12.45 -4.60
C GLU A 75 -0.05 -13.39 -3.82
N PHE A 76 -1.29 -12.96 -3.56
CA PHE A 76 -2.27 -13.78 -2.84
C PHE A 76 -3.21 -14.59 -3.74
N GLY A 77 -2.97 -14.61 -5.05
CA GLY A 77 -3.77 -15.42 -5.99
C GLY A 77 -5.26 -15.09 -6.05
N ILE A 78 -5.66 -13.84 -5.79
CA ILE A 78 -7.07 -13.43 -5.65
C ILE A 78 -7.82 -13.62 -6.97
N ARG A 79 -8.79 -14.56 -6.99
CA ARG A 79 -9.64 -14.85 -8.15
C ARG A 79 -11.08 -15.23 -7.73
N PRO A 80 -12.13 -14.69 -8.40
CA PRO A 80 -12.06 -13.59 -9.37
C PRO A 80 -11.57 -12.31 -8.69
N LYS A 81 -10.71 -11.54 -9.38
CA LYS A 81 -10.17 -10.30 -8.83
C LYS A 81 -11.25 -9.20 -8.86
N PRO A 82 -11.67 -8.64 -7.71
CA PRO A 82 -12.64 -7.55 -7.71
C PRO A 82 -12.19 -6.33 -8.51
N LYS A 83 -13.16 -5.50 -8.94
CA LYS A 83 -12.84 -4.23 -9.57
C LYS A 83 -12.26 -3.28 -8.52
N PHE A 84 -11.10 -2.71 -8.80
CA PHE A 84 -10.44 -1.76 -7.90
C PHE A 84 -11.29 -0.49 -7.69
N THR A 85 -11.52 -0.14 -6.42
CA THR A 85 -12.12 1.12 -5.98
C THR A 85 -11.44 1.59 -4.69
N HIS A 86 -11.50 2.90 -4.41
CA HIS A 86 -11.08 3.41 -3.10
C HIS A 86 -12.02 2.89 -2.01
N GLY A 87 -11.47 2.45 -0.88
CA GLY A 87 -12.20 1.82 0.22
C GLY A 87 -12.54 0.34 0.00
N LEU A 88 -12.09 -0.29 -1.10
CA LEU A 88 -12.32 -1.72 -1.31
C LEU A 88 -11.57 -2.53 -0.25
N GLU A 89 -12.30 -3.40 0.45
CA GLU A 89 -11.77 -4.41 1.37
C GLU A 89 -11.90 -5.80 0.73
N VAL A 90 -10.80 -6.55 0.70
CA VAL A 90 -10.76 -7.93 0.22
C VAL A 90 -10.17 -8.82 1.31
N PRO A 91 -10.91 -9.83 1.79
CA PRO A 91 -10.36 -10.82 2.71
C PRO A 91 -9.18 -11.56 2.07
N LEU A 92 -8.11 -11.75 2.84
CA LEU A 92 -6.94 -12.54 2.49
C LEU A 92 -6.80 -13.73 3.46
N PRO A 93 -5.95 -14.72 3.14
CA PRO A 93 -5.60 -15.80 4.06
C PRO A 93 -5.12 -15.30 5.43
N ASP A 94 -5.23 -16.16 6.44
CA ASP A 94 -4.85 -15.90 7.84
C ASP A 94 -5.53 -14.68 8.47
N LYS A 95 -6.78 -14.41 8.07
CA LYS A 95 -7.57 -13.26 8.54
C LYS A 95 -6.96 -11.90 8.19
N LYS A 96 -6.01 -11.84 7.26
CA LYS A 96 -5.48 -10.59 6.73
C LYS A 96 -6.55 -9.89 5.89
N VAL A 97 -6.44 -8.57 5.75
CA VAL A 97 -7.31 -7.78 4.88
C VAL A 97 -6.48 -6.95 3.91
N LEU A 98 -6.81 -7.02 2.62
CA LEU A 98 -6.36 -6.06 1.62
C LEU A 98 -7.33 -4.89 1.58
N LEU A 99 -6.88 -3.72 2.00
CA LEU A 99 -7.61 -2.46 1.89
C LEU A 99 -7.05 -1.66 0.71
N CYS A 100 -7.90 -1.05 -0.10
CA CYS A 100 -7.47 -0.31 -1.28
C CYS A 100 -7.75 1.19 -1.14
N SER A 101 -6.83 2.02 -1.65
CA SER A 101 -7.05 3.45 -1.83
C SER A 101 -6.55 3.90 -3.19
N TYR A 102 -7.10 4.98 -3.74
CA TYR A 102 -6.41 5.74 -4.77
C TYR A 102 -4.99 6.11 -4.31
N HIS A 103 -4.08 6.18 -5.28
CA HIS A 103 -2.68 6.53 -5.01
C HIS A 103 -2.57 7.99 -4.57
N VAL A 104 -1.68 8.28 -3.62
CA VAL A 104 -1.39 9.62 -3.10
C VAL A 104 -0.56 10.50 -4.07
N SER A 105 -0.70 10.29 -5.38
CA SER A 105 0.03 11.09 -6.38
C SER A 105 -0.51 12.52 -6.43
N GLN A 106 0.34 13.47 -6.83
CA GLN A 106 -0.06 14.87 -7.06
C GLN A 106 -1.26 14.96 -8.02
N GLN A 107 -1.29 14.12 -9.06
CA GLN A 107 -2.42 14.08 -9.98
C GLN A 107 -3.75 13.78 -9.27
N ASN A 108 -3.79 12.83 -8.33
CA ASN A 108 -5.03 12.49 -7.64
C ASN A 108 -5.40 13.51 -6.55
N THR A 109 -4.41 14.04 -5.84
CA THR A 109 -4.63 14.98 -4.74
C THR A 109 -4.99 16.37 -5.25
N PHE A 110 -4.31 16.90 -6.27
CA PHE A 110 -4.60 18.22 -6.83
C PHE A 110 -5.91 18.28 -7.62
N THR A 111 -6.36 17.16 -8.19
CA THR A 111 -7.65 17.09 -8.89
C THR A 111 -8.83 16.78 -7.97
N GLY A 112 -8.59 16.56 -6.67
CA GLY A 112 -9.63 16.17 -5.72
C GLY A 112 -10.15 14.73 -5.89
N ARG A 113 -9.54 13.91 -6.77
CA ARG A 113 -9.86 12.49 -6.90
C ARG A 113 -9.56 11.71 -5.62
N LEU A 114 -8.57 12.15 -4.85
CA LEU A 114 -8.31 11.71 -3.49
C LEU A 114 -8.17 12.96 -2.61
N THR A 115 -9.10 13.15 -1.67
CA THR A 115 -8.99 14.19 -0.66
C THR A 115 -8.21 13.70 0.56
N GLU A 116 -7.73 14.64 1.38
CA GLU A 116 -7.10 14.32 2.67
C GLU A 116 -8.06 13.53 3.57
N GLU A 117 -9.31 13.98 3.71
CA GLU A 117 -10.34 13.28 4.49
C GLU A 117 -10.56 11.83 4.02
N MET A 118 -10.60 11.59 2.70
CA MET A 118 -10.72 10.24 2.15
C MET A 118 -9.53 9.37 2.55
N PHE A 119 -8.32 9.91 2.48
CA PHE A 119 -7.13 9.16 2.84
C PHE A 119 -7.05 8.89 4.35
N ASP A 120 -7.38 9.88 5.17
CA ASP A 120 -7.49 9.74 6.62
C ASP A 120 -8.51 8.68 7.02
N ASN A 121 -9.65 8.62 6.34
CA ASN A 121 -10.67 7.59 6.57
C ASN A 121 -10.12 6.19 6.28
N VAL A 122 -9.34 6.01 5.21
CA VAL A 122 -8.70 4.73 4.90
C VAL A 122 -7.63 4.37 5.93
N LEU A 123 -6.81 5.32 6.38
CA LEU A 123 -5.81 5.07 7.42
C LEU A 123 -6.46 4.68 8.75
N ARG A 124 -7.53 5.38 9.15
CA ARG A 124 -8.32 5.02 10.34
C ARG A 124 -8.90 3.62 10.21
N ARG A 125 -9.47 3.30 9.04
CA ARG A 125 -10.01 1.98 8.77
C ARG A 125 -8.95 0.88 8.81
N ALA A 126 -7.76 1.14 8.28
CA ALA A 126 -6.64 0.20 8.36
C ALA A 126 -6.27 -0.11 9.82
N ARG A 127 -6.30 0.90 10.69
CA ARG A 127 -6.04 0.72 12.12
C ARG A 127 -7.12 -0.10 12.81
N GLU A 128 -8.40 0.21 12.58
CA GLU A 128 -9.52 -0.57 13.11
C GLU A 128 -9.46 -2.06 12.72
N LEU A 129 -9.04 -2.33 11.49
CA LEU A 129 -8.88 -3.70 11.00
C LEU A 129 -7.65 -4.40 11.60
N GLY A 130 -6.58 -3.65 11.89
CA GLY A 130 -5.36 -4.20 12.52
C GLY A 130 -5.47 -4.41 14.04
N GLU A 131 -6.40 -3.75 14.70
CA GLU A 131 -6.65 -3.93 16.14
C GLU A 131 -7.51 -5.18 16.44
N LYS A 132 -8.21 -5.72 15.42
CA LYS A 132 -8.93 -7.00 15.50
C LYS A 132 -8.00 -8.21 15.49
#